data_AF-A0AAD7MXJ0-F1
#
_entry.id   AF-A0AAD7MXJ0-F1
#
_cell.length_a   1.000
_cell.length_b   1.000
_cell.length_c   1.000
_cell.angle_alpha   90.00
_cell.angle_beta   90.00
_cell.angle_gamma   90.00
#
_symmetry.space_group_name_H-M   'P 1'
#
loop_
_entity.id
_entity.type
_entity.pdbx_description
1 polymer ?
#
loop_
_entity_poly.entity_id
_entity_poly.type
_entity_poly.pdbx_seq_one_letter_code
_entity_poly.pdbx_strand_id
1 'polypeptide(L)'
;MAVASGKILRVSNVLAAGYRNGAGTKGLMDLCRRAANGEYKPMNDEREKALGLALFRATAALGSLTSNPRLYAVRPILFSADCKKESGAEHVVNVLHPVVAAVKKKSKQGNTTYRTLCASTDGEGRRAKAFIIEFMKRPLDEDSLIFPLLFGLEFMNLHVGDDDMTADKDAKHAIKCLRNLTMRDAGMKVRGFRLTVDIIKVHLRRDDFVEQTIQSFLSPNDKQDILLAFSLLKAIWELPDAPINSTPTFFRA
;
A
#
# COMPACT_ATOMS: atom_id res chain seq x y z
N MET A 1 17.50 -11.46 -3.89
CA MET A 1 18.97 -11.50 -4.10
C MET A 1 19.51 -10.08 -4.05
N ALA A 2 20.64 -9.87 -3.38
CA ALA A 2 21.26 -8.55 -3.27
C ALA A 2 21.83 -8.13 -4.63
N VAL A 3 21.22 -7.09 -5.22
CA VAL A 3 21.91 -6.24 -6.18
C VAL A 3 22.06 -4.90 -5.48
N ALA A 4 23.25 -4.66 -4.93
CA ALA A 4 23.71 -3.31 -4.73
C ALA A 4 23.82 -2.66 -6.13
N SER A 5 22.71 -2.06 -6.57
CA SER A 5 22.72 -1.11 -7.67
C SER A 5 23.74 -0.03 -7.30
N GLY A 6 24.81 0.06 -8.07
CA GLY A 6 26.01 0.86 -7.81
C GLY A 6 25.77 2.36 -7.66
N LYS A 7 25.14 2.77 -6.56
CA LYS A 7 25.07 4.15 -6.06
C LYS A 7 25.38 4.24 -4.56
N ILE A 8 26.20 3.33 -4.04
CA ILE A 8 26.79 3.43 -2.68
C ILE A 8 27.55 4.75 -2.50
N LEU A 9 28.06 5.33 -3.61
CA LEU A 9 28.65 6.68 -3.68
C LEU A 9 27.75 7.79 -3.13
N ARG A 10 26.41 7.68 -3.16
CA ARG A 10 25.52 8.75 -2.67
C ARG A 10 25.31 8.72 -1.17
N VAL A 11 25.17 7.56 -0.56
CA VAL A 11 25.01 7.44 0.91
C VAL A 11 26.31 7.82 1.61
N SER A 12 27.47 7.36 1.08
CA SER A 12 28.78 7.79 1.58
C SER A 12 28.97 9.30 1.42
N ASN A 13 28.51 9.90 0.32
CA ASN A 13 28.61 11.35 0.12
C ASN A 13 27.67 12.14 1.05
N VAL A 14 26.48 11.62 1.36
CA VAL A 14 25.55 12.25 2.31
C VAL A 14 26.09 12.15 3.73
N LEU A 15 26.59 10.99 4.15
CA LEU A 15 27.24 10.82 5.45
C LEU A 15 28.50 11.68 5.53
N ALA A 16 29.35 11.67 4.51
CA ALA A 16 30.56 12.50 4.45
C ALA A 16 30.25 13.99 4.39
N ALA A 17 29.15 14.43 3.78
CA ALA A 17 28.70 15.81 3.81
C ALA A 17 28.15 16.20 5.19
N GLY A 18 27.40 15.30 5.84
CA GLY A 18 26.95 15.45 7.21
C GLY A 18 28.12 15.63 8.18
N TYR A 19 29.09 14.71 8.13
CA TYR A 19 30.28 14.78 8.97
C TYR A 19 31.15 16.00 8.65
N ARG A 20 31.31 16.40 7.37
CA ARG A 20 32.05 17.62 6.99
C ARG A 20 31.41 18.91 7.50
N ASN A 21 30.11 18.92 7.75
CA ASN A 21 29.38 20.08 8.28
C ASN A 21 29.17 20.01 9.80
N GLY A 22 29.96 19.18 10.51
CA GLY A 22 29.91 19.09 11.98
C GLY A 22 28.69 18.34 12.53
N ALA A 23 27.86 17.73 11.67
CA ALA A 23 26.78 16.87 12.13
C ALA A 23 27.38 15.56 12.63
N GLY A 24 27.48 15.40 13.94
CA GLY A 24 27.77 14.11 14.56
C GLY A 24 26.67 13.08 14.27
N THR A 25 26.94 11.82 14.55
CA THR A 25 25.98 10.71 14.31
C THR A 25 24.61 10.97 14.96
N LYS A 26 24.59 11.61 16.14
CA LYS A 26 23.34 12.03 16.81
C LYS A 26 22.59 13.12 16.05
N GLY A 27 23.30 14.09 15.48
CA GLY A 27 22.70 15.15 14.66
C GLY A 27 22.11 14.62 13.36
N LEU A 28 22.78 13.65 12.72
CA LEU A 28 22.25 12.94 11.56
C LEU A 28 20.97 12.14 11.90
N MET A 29 20.96 11.44 13.03
CA MET A 29 19.77 10.71 13.50
C MET A 29 18.61 11.65 13.87
N ASP A 30 18.90 12.83 14.43
CA ASP A 30 17.88 13.81 14.79
C ASP A 30 17.26 14.47 13.55
N LEU A 31 18.07 14.72 12.51
CA LEU A 31 17.60 15.09 11.18
C LEU A 31 16.69 14.00 10.58
N CYS A 32 17.04 12.72 10.74
CA CYS A 32 16.17 11.61 10.32
C CYS A 32 14.82 11.63 11.04
N ARG A 33 14.83 11.84 12.35
CA ARG A 33 13.62 11.89 13.19
C ARG A 33 12.71 13.05 12.79
N ARG A 34 13.26 14.26 12.65
CA ARG A 34 12.51 15.46 12.26
C ARG A 34 11.89 15.32 10.87
N ALA A 35 12.58 14.68 9.93
CA ALA A 35 12.02 14.39 8.61
C ALA A 35 10.89 13.34 8.65
N ALA A 36 11.04 12.29 9.45
CA ALA A 36 9.98 11.29 9.64
C ALA A 36 8.70 11.88 10.22
N ASN A 37 8.83 12.89 11.09
CA ASN A 37 7.71 13.62 11.67
C ASN A 37 7.14 14.73 10.76
N GLY A 38 7.69 14.94 9.56
CA GLY A 38 7.27 16.02 8.67
C GLY A 38 7.65 17.44 9.14
N GLU A 39 8.50 17.54 10.16
CA GLU A 39 9.00 18.80 10.74
C GLU A 39 10.19 19.36 9.96
N TYR A 40 10.75 18.57 9.04
CA TYR A 40 11.83 18.99 8.15
C TYR A 40 11.27 19.75 6.94
N LYS A 41 11.56 21.05 6.87
CA LYS A 41 11.31 21.89 5.70
C LYS A 41 12.64 22.16 5.01
N PRO A 42 12.94 21.52 3.88
CA PRO A 42 14.18 21.79 3.16
C PRO A 42 14.14 23.24 2.66
N MET A 43 15.17 24.02 2.99
CA MET A 43 15.41 25.29 2.31
C MET A 43 15.94 25.00 0.90
N ASN A 44 15.86 26.00 0.01
CA ASN A 44 16.08 25.89 -1.45
C ASN A 44 17.49 25.44 -1.89
N ASP A 45 18.32 24.91 -1.01
CA ASP A 45 19.65 24.41 -1.31
C ASP A 45 19.58 22.97 -1.88
N GLU A 46 20.22 22.73 -3.01
CA GLU A 46 20.37 21.40 -3.61
C GLU A 46 20.98 20.37 -2.62
N ARG A 47 21.70 20.86 -1.62
CA ARG A 47 22.38 20.09 -0.57
C ARG A 47 21.40 19.48 0.44
N GLU A 48 20.32 20.17 0.77
CA GLU A 48 19.26 19.67 1.67
C GLU A 48 18.27 18.76 0.94
N LYS A 49 18.05 18.98 -0.37
CA LYS A 49 17.38 18.01 -1.22
C LYS A 49 18.06 16.65 -1.16
N ALA A 50 19.39 16.59 -1.15
CA ALA A 50 20.15 15.33 -1.05
C ALA A 50 20.00 14.63 0.31
N LEU A 51 19.83 15.38 1.40
CA LEU A 51 19.58 14.86 2.74
C LEU A 51 18.13 14.40 2.89
N GLY A 52 17.14 15.19 2.43
CA GLY A 52 15.77 14.72 2.23
C GLY A 52 15.69 13.49 1.32
N LEU A 53 16.62 13.39 0.34
CA LEU A 53 16.79 12.25 -0.55
C LEU A 53 17.36 10.99 0.14
N ALA A 54 17.88 11.11 1.36
CA ALA A 54 18.32 9.98 2.17
C ALA A 54 17.22 9.50 3.14
N LEU A 55 16.23 10.36 3.41
CA LEU A 55 15.23 10.21 4.46
C LEU A 55 13.90 9.62 3.96
N PHE A 56 13.48 9.97 2.74
CA PHE A 56 12.29 9.40 2.12
C PHE A 56 12.62 8.18 1.27
N ARG A 57 12.89 7.02 1.88
CA ARG A 57 13.26 5.83 1.11
C ARG A 57 12.06 5.27 0.34
N ALA A 58 12.14 5.27 -1.00
CA ALA A 58 11.35 4.32 -1.77
C ALA A 58 12.05 2.97 -1.72
N THR A 59 11.36 1.99 -1.16
CA THR A 59 11.80 0.61 -1.08
C THR A 59 10.80 -0.25 -1.81
N ALA A 60 11.22 -0.95 -2.87
CA ALA A 60 10.52 -2.18 -3.22
C ALA A 60 11.12 -3.32 -2.40
N ALA A 61 10.40 -4.41 -2.34
CA ALA A 61 10.94 -5.64 -1.79
C ALA A 61 10.53 -6.81 -2.67
N LEU A 62 11.41 -7.79 -2.77
CA LEU A 62 11.10 -9.07 -3.41
C LEU A 62 10.78 -10.09 -2.33
N GLY A 63 9.61 -10.71 -2.44
CA GLY A 63 9.26 -11.94 -1.74
C GLY A 63 9.30 -13.10 -2.72
N SER A 64 9.65 -14.29 -2.22
CA SER A 64 9.46 -15.53 -2.98
C SER A 64 8.11 -16.13 -2.59
N LEU A 65 7.36 -16.63 -3.57
CA LEU A 65 6.16 -17.42 -3.32
C LEU A 65 6.59 -18.87 -3.09
N THR A 66 6.85 -19.21 -1.83
CA THR A 66 7.31 -20.54 -1.43
C THR A 66 6.73 -20.89 -0.06
N SER A 67 6.40 -22.16 0.12
CA SER A 67 5.99 -22.71 1.41
C SER A 67 7.15 -22.87 2.39
N ASN A 68 8.40 -22.70 1.94
CA ASN A 68 9.58 -22.81 2.80
C ASN A 68 9.86 -21.47 3.51
N PRO A 69 9.66 -21.37 4.84
CA PRO A 69 9.83 -20.10 5.55
C PRO A 69 11.26 -19.55 5.50
N ARG A 70 12.28 -20.42 5.32
CA ARG A 70 13.68 -20.00 5.20
C ARG A 70 13.98 -19.29 3.89
N LEU A 71 13.19 -19.60 2.85
CA LEU A 71 13.29 -18.98 1.52
C LEU A 71 12.35 -17.78 1.39
N TYR A 72 11.31 -17.71 2.23
CA TYR A 72 10.39 -16.58 2.41
C TYR A 72 11.07 -15.39 3.11
N ALA A 73 12.23 -14.97 2.60
CA ALA A 73 12.95 -13.81 3.10
C ALA A 73 12.65 -12.61 2.19
N VAL A 74 12.12 -11.55 2.78
CA VAL A 74 11.94 -10.25 2.11
C VAL A 74 13.31 -9.69 1.73
N ARG A 75 13.52 -9.40 0.44
CA ARG A 75 14.76 -8.83 -0.09
C ARG A 75 14.51 -7.40 -0.55
N PRO A 76 14.87 -6.39 0.26
CA PRO A 76 14.64 -5.00 -0.11
C PRO A 76 15.48 -4.62 -1.33
N ILE A 77 14.86 -3.91 -2.25
CA ILE A 77 15.51 -3.16 -3.33
C ILE A 77 15.37 -1.68 -2.96
N LEU A 78 16.48 -1.06 -2.62
CA LEU A 78 16.54 0.37 -2.35
C LEU A 78 16.76 1.12 -3.66
N PHE A 79 15.87 2.03 -4.02
CA PHE A 79 16.06 2.93 -5.16
C PHE A 79 15.56 4.32 -4.84
N SER A 80 16.50 5.28 -4.89
CA SER A 80 16.26 6.71 -4.67
C SER A 80 15.57 7.04 -3.34
N ALA A 81 15.51 8.32 -3.01
CA ALA A 81 14.35 8.78 -2.29
C ALA A 81 13.29 9.28 -3.23
N ASP A 82 12.06 9.07 -2.79
CA ASP A 82 10.84 9.57 -3.38
C ASP A 82 10.56 10.94 -2.75
N CYS A 83 10.64 12.00 -3.55
CA CYS A 83 10.28 13.34 -3.09
C CYS A 83 8.75 13.57 -3.11
N LYS A 84 7.97 12.54 -3.52
CA LYS A 84 6.53 12.52 -3.76
C LYS A 84 6.12 13.70 -4.62
N LYS A 85 6.86 13.94 -5.71
CA LYS A 85 6.56 15.02 -6.66
C LYS A 85 6.41 14.54 -8.09
N GLU A 86 6.92 13.35 -8.42
CA GLU A 86 6.70 12.76 -9.72
C GLU A 86 5.22 12.45 -9.97
N SER A 87 4.83 12.59 -11.22
CA SER A 87 3.56 12.08 -11.75
C SER A 87 3.60 10.55 -11.85
N GLY A 88 2.42 9.94 -12.02
CA GLY A 88 2.34 8.48 -12.21
C GLY A 88 3.16 7.99 -13.41
N ALA A 89 3.17 8.72 -14.53
CA ALA A 89 3.94 8.36 -15.72
C ALA A 89 5.45 8.48 -15.49
N GLU A 90 5.90 9.56 -14.84
CA GLU A 90 7.31 9.71 -14.46
C GLU A 90 7.74 8.63 -13.47
N HIS A 91 6.87 8.23 -12.54
CA HIS A 91 7.15 7.14 -11.61
C HIS A 91 7.32 5.79 -12.33
N VAL A 92 6.52 5.50 -13.36
CA VAL A 92 6.72 4.30 -14.19
C VAL A 92 8.12 4.30 -14.80
N VAL A 93 8.51 5.38 -15.48
CA VAL A 93 9.79 5.48 -16.21
C VAL A 93 11.00 5.50 -15.26
N ASN A 94 10.93 6.30 -14.20
CA ASN A 94 12.08 6.55 -13.32
C ASN A 94 12.26 5.51 -12.22
N VAL A 95 11.19 4.77 -11.90
CA VAL A 95 11.17 3.85 -10.75
C VAL A 95 10.80 2.43 -11.16
N LEU A 96 9.58 2.21 -11.68
CA LEU A 96 9.09 0.85 -11.92
C LEU A 96 9.88 0.13 -13.01
N HIS A 97 10.12 0.78 -14.15
CA HIS A 97 10.90 0.21 -15.26
C HIS A 97 12.31 -0.24 -14.83
N PRO A 98 13.15 0.61 -14.18
CA PRO A 98 14.45 0.18 -13.68
C PRO A 98 14.40 -1.01 -12.72
N VAL A 99 13.40 -1.04 -11.83
CA VAL A 99 13.23 -2.12 -10.85
C VAL A 99 12.87 -3.42 -11.56
N VAL A 100 11.84 -3.40 -12.42
CA VAL A 100 11.39 -4.57 -13.19
C VAL A 100 12.53 -5.08 -14.09
N ALA A 101 13.23 -4.19 -14.79
CA ALA A 101 14.37 -4.56 -15.63
C ALA A 101 15.52 -5.19 -14.82
N ALA A 102 15.85 -4.62 -13.65
CA ALA A 102 16.89 -5.17 -12.77
C ALA A 102 16.52 -6.55 -12.25
N VAL A 103 15.25 -6.77 -11.89
CA VAL A 103 14.74 -8.08 -11.45
C VAL A 103 14.78 -9.09 -12.59
N LYS A 104 14.30 -8.73 -13.80
CA LYS A 104 14.33 -9.59 -14.98
C LYS A 104 15.76 -9.97 -15.38
N LYS A 105 16.70 -9.03 -15.37
CA LYS A 105 18.15 -9.29 -15.65
C LYS A 105 18.75 -10.31 -14.69
N LYS A 106 18.15 -10.46 -13.52
CA LYS A 106 18.62 -11.29 -12.41
C LYS A 106 17.71 -12.49 -12.15
N SER A 107 16.82 -12.80 -13.09
CA SER A 107 15.91 -13.94 -13.06
C SER A 107 16.64 -15.28 -13.00
N LYS A 108 17.79 -15.44 -13.66
CA LYS A 108 18.58 -16.67 -13.59
C LYS A 108 19.66 -16.57 -12.52
N GLN A 109 19.66 -17.48 -11.56
CA GLN A 109 20.66 -17.58 -10.50
C GLN A 109 21.04 -19.04 -10.26
N GLY A 110 22.30 -19.39 -10.55
CA GLY A 110 22.72 -20.78 -10.61
C GLY A 110 21.83 -21.57 -11.58
N ASN A 111 21.30 -22.70 -11.11
CA ASN A 111 20.39 -23.56 -11.87
C ASN A 111 18.90 -23.22 -11.69
N THR A 112 18.58 -22.08 -11.05
CA THR A 112 17.20 -21.66 -10.78
C THR A 112 16.84 -20.45 -11.64
N THR A 113 15.66 -20.50 -12.25
CA THR A 113 15.04 -19.37 -12.94
C THR A 113 13.87 -18.86 -12.13
N TYR A 114 13.88 -17.57 -11.81
CA TYR A 114 12.85 -16.84 -11.09
C TYR A 114 12.02 -16.03 -12.07
N ARG A 115 10.71 -16.05 -11.89
CA ARG A 115 9.75 -15.18 -12.61
C ARG A 115 9.03 -14.31 -11.61
N THR A 116 8.86 -13.02 -11.93
CA THR A 116 7.97 -12.15 -11.17
C THR A 116 6.55 -12.43 -11.62
N LEU A 117 5.71 -12.89 -10.70
CA LEU A 117 4.30 -13.21 -10.98
C LEU A 117 3.38 -12.05 -10.65
N CYS A 118 3.65 -11.34 -9.56
CA CYS A 118 2.82 -10.26 -9.06
C CYS A 118 3.68 -9.12 -8.53
N ALA A 119 3.22 -7.90 -8.74
CA ALA A 119 3.70 -6.71 -8.04
C ALA A 119 2.59 -6.22 -7.12
N SER A 120 2.93 -5.75 -5.92
CA SER A 120 1.96 -5.13 -4.99
C SER A 120 2.33 -3.71 -4.58
N THR A 121 1.32 -2.89 -4.28
CA THR A 121 1.48 -1.52 -3.80
C THR A 121 0.59 -1.24 -2.57
N ASP A 122 1.05 -0.32 -1.71
CA ASP A 122 0.24 0.27 -0.64
C ASP A 122 -0.89 1.17 -1.18
N GLY A 123 -0.84 1.49 -2.47
CA GLY A 123 -1.91 2.16 -3.20
C GLY A 123 -2.06 3.64 -2.86
N GLU A 124 -0.95 4.29 -2.49
CA GLU A 124 -0.86 5.76 -2.47
C GLU A 124 -1.29 6.33 -3.84
N GLY A 125 -2.07 7.41 -3.86
CA GLY A 125 -2.84 7.80 -5.06
C GLY A 125 -2.02 8.02 -6.34
N ARG A 126 -0.78 8.50 -6.23
CA ARG A 126 0.10 8.71 -7.40
C ARG A 126 0.74 7.39 -7.83
N ARG A 127 1.20 6.61 -6.86
CA ARG A 127 1.73 5.26 -7.10
C ARG A 127 0.68 4.33 -7.69
N ALA A 128 -0.58 4.44 -7.27
CA ALA A 128 -1.69 3.66 -7.82
C ALA A 128 -1.87 3.89 -9.33
N LYS A 129 -1.77 5.14 -9.79
CA LYS A 129 -1.83 5.45 -11.23
C LYS A 129 -0.64 4.85 -11.99
N ALA A 130 0.57 4.98 -11.45
CA ALA A 130 1.76 4.36 -12.02
C ALA A 130 1.61 2.84 -12.12
N PHE A 131 1.04 2.23 -11.07
CA PHE A 131 0.80 0.79 -10.99
C PHE A 131 -0.17 0.29 -12.06
N ILE A 132 -1.27 1.02 -12.29
CA ILE A 132 -2.23 0.68 -13.34
C ILE A 132 -1.56 0.77 -14.72
N ILE A 133 -0.82 1.84 -14.98
CA ILE A 133 -0.11 2.04 -16.26
C ILE A 133 0.87 0.88 -16.54
N GLU A 134 1.57 0.40 -15.51
CA GLU A 134 2.62 -0.60 -15.69
C GLU A 134 2.12 -2.05 -15.64
N PHE A 135 1.14 -2.35 -14.80
CA PHE A 135 0.75 -3.73 -14.48
C PHE A 135 -0.70 -4.08 -14.88
N MET A 136 -1.43 -3.16 -15.52
CA MET A 136 -2.79 -3.41 -16.04
C MET A 136 -2.92 -2.90 -17.49
N LYS A 137 -2.02 -3.37 -18.36
CA LYS A 137 -1.88 -2.88 -19.75
C LYS A 137 -2.89 -3.52 -20.70
N ARG A 138 -3.17 -4.80 -20.52
CA ARG A 138 -4.04 -5.60 -21.41
C ARG A 138 -4.80 -6.67 -20.63
N PRO A 139 -5.91 -7.20 -21.15
CA PRO A 139 -6.50 -8.43 -20.66
C PRO A 139 -5.49 -9.60 -20.70
N LEU A 140 -5.59 -10.51 -19.74
CA LEU A 140 -4.87 -11.76 -19.70
C LEU A 140 -5.34 -12.66 -20.84
N ASP A 141 -4.39 -13.24 -21.55
CA ASP A 141 -4.64 -14.15 -22.66
C ASP A 141 -5.17 -15.49 -22.14
N GLU A 142 -6.15 -16.08 -22.81
CA GLU A 142 -6.69 -17.40 -22.47
C GLU A 142 -5.63 -18.51 -22.60
N ASP A 143 -4.66 -18.32 -23.49
CA ASP A 143 -3.52 -19.21 -23.70
C ASP A 143 -2.41 -19.04 -22.63
N SER A 144 -2.54 -18.03 -21.75
CA SER A 144 -1.55 -17.82 -20.69
C SER A 144 -1.60 -18.94 -19.66
N LEU A 145 -0.42 -19.39 -19.22
CA LEU A 145 -0.27 -20.44 -18.20
C LEU A 145 -0.97 -20.12 -16.86
N ILE A 146 -1.21 -18.83 -16.56
CA ILE A 146 -1.88 -18.41 -15.33
C ILE A 146 -3.39 -18.20 -15.52
N PHE A 147 -3.88 -18.13 -16.76
CA PHE A 147 -5.31 -17.94 -17.04
C PHE A 147 -6.20 -19.00 -16.36
N PRO A 148 -5.96 -20.32 -16.51
CA PRO A 148 -6.79 -21.35 -15.89
C PRO A 148 -6.80 -21.28 -14.34
N LEU A 149 -5.80 -20.64 -13.74
CA LEU A 149 -5.72 -20.45 -12.28
C LEU A 149 -6.51 -19.24 -11.79
N LEU A 150 -6.71 -18.24 -12.65
CA LEU A 150 -7.26 -16.94 -12.27
C LEU A 150 -8.68 -16.71 -12.79
N PHE A 151 -9.06 -17.28 -13.93
CA PHE A 151 -10.35 -16.98 -14.58
C PHE A 151 -11.58 -17.33 -13.72
N GLY A 152 -11.46 -18.35 -12.87
CA GLY A 152 -12.54 -18.79 -11.97
C GLY A 152 -12.66 -17.96 -10.69
N LEU A 153 -11.76 -17.01 -10.44
CA LEU A 153 -11.81 -16.16 -9.25
C LEU A 153 -12.81 -15.03 -9.45
N GLU A 154 -13.95 -15.13 -8.77
CA GLU A 154 -14.99 -14.10 -8.82
C GLU A 154 -14.42 -12.73 -8.40
N PHE A 155 -14.68 -11.71 -9.22
CA PHE A 155 -14.18 -10.33 -9.08
C PHE A 155 -12.68 -10.12 -9.34
N MET A 156 -11.92 -11.14 -9.73
CA MET A 156 -10.52 -10.95 -10.13
C MET A 156 -10.44 -10.09 -11.39
N ASN A 157 -9.66 -9.02 -11.33
CA ASN A 157 -9.33 -8.25 -12.52
C ASN A 157 -8.28 -9.01 -13.32
N LEU A 158 -8.66 -9.47 -14.52
CA LEU A 158 -7.77 -10.20 -15.42
C LEU A 158 -6.87 -9.29 -16.26
N HIS A 159 -6.75 -7.99 -15.96
CA HIS A 159 -5.75 -7.15 -16.62
C HIS A 159 -4.35 -7.38 -16.05
N VAL A 160 -3.37 -7.51 -16.93
CA VAL A 160 -1.97 -7.79 -16.61
C VAL A 160 -1.02 -6.82 -17.32
N GLY A 161 0.19 -6.72 -16.78
CA GLY A 161 1.32 -6.05 -17.39
C GLY A 161 2.09 -6.96 -18.35
N ASP A 162 3.33 -6.57 -18.63
CA ASP A 162 4.23 -7.38 -19.45
C ASP A 162 4.57 -8.70 -18.73
N ASP A 163 4.78 -9.76 -19.52
CA ASP A 163 5.01 -11.14 -19.04
C ASP A 163 3.89 -11.70 -18.15
N ASP A 164 2.64 -11.28 -18.38
CA ASP A 164 1.44 -11.65 -17.61
C ASP A 164 1.55 -11.33 -16.12
N MET A 165 2.32 -10.30 -15.76
CA MET A 165 2.50 -9.92 -14.37
C MET A 165 1.22 -9.26 -13.84
N THR A 166 0.69 -9.81 -12.74
CA THR A 166 -0.52 -9.30 -12.09
C THR A 166 -0.19 -8.12 -11.17
N ALA A 167 -1.17 -7.25 -10.96
CA ALA A 167 -1.13 -6.21 -9.94
C ALA A 167 -1.96 -6.59 -8.73
N ASP A 168 -1.39 -6.36 -7.55
CA ASP A 168 -2.08 -6.49 -6.28
C ASP A 168 -2.05 -5.17 -5.49
N LYS A 169 -3.05 -5.01 -4.62
CA LYS A 169 -3.13 -3.90 -3.69
C LYS A 169 -3.32 -4.48 -2.31
N ASP A 170 -2.57 -3.95 -1.33
CA ASP A 170 -2.67 -4.45 0.04
C ASP A 170 -4.12 -4.37 0.55
N ALA A 171 -4.73 -5.55 0.73
CA ALA A 171 -6.10 -5.71 1.18
C ALA A 171 -6.33 -5.05 2.55
N LYS A 172 -5.31 -4.99 3.42
CA LYS A 172 -5.40 -4.31 4.71
C LYS A 172 -5.62 -2.81 4.54
N HIS A 173 -5.00 -2.20 3.52
CA HIS A 173 -5.24 -0.81 3.19
C HIS A 173 -6.65 -0.59 2.63
N ALA A 174 -7.16 -1.50 1.79
CA ALA A 174 -8.54 -1.42 1.29
C ALA A 174 -9.58 -1.52 2.43
N ILE A 175 -9.39 -2.45 3.36
CA ILE A 175 -10.22 -2.62 4.56
C ILE A 175 -10.23 -1.35 5.42
N LYS A 176 -9.05 -0.77 5.68
CA LYS A 176 -8.94 0.52 6.39
C LYS A 176 -9.66 1.64 5.66
N CYS A 177 -9.52 1.73 4.34
CA CYS A 177 -10.22 2.72 3.53
C CYS A 177 -11.74 2.56 3.63
N LEU A 178 -12.27 1.34 3.62
CA LEU A 178 -13.69 1.06 3.74
C LEU A 178 -14.23 1.49 5.13
N ARG A 179 -13.54 1.13 6.22
CA ARG A 179 -13.89 1.60 7.57
C ARG A 179 -13.86 3.13 7.68
N ASN A 180 -12.84 3.77 7.10
CA ASN A 180 -12.75 5.23 7.11
C ASN A 180 -13.86 5.89 6.27
N LEU A 181 -14.38 5.21 5.24
CA LEU A 181 -15.49 5.68 4.43
C LEU A 181 -16.81 5.62 5.21
N THR A 182 -17.05 4.57 5.99
CA THR A 182 -18.24 4.44 6.84
C THR A 182 -18.27 5.48 7.97
N MET A 183 -17.11 5.97 8.40
CA MET A 183 -16.96 6.98 9.47
C MET A 183 -17.08 8.44 8.99
N ARG A 184 -17.26 8.71 7.69
CA ARG A 184 -17.42 10.09 7.21
C ARG A 184 -18.80 10.63 7.59
N ASP A 185 -18.90 11.93 7.89
CA ASP A 185 -20.18 12.60 8.16
C ASP A 185 -21.17 12.44 6.99
N ALA A 186 -20.64 12.47 5.76
CA ALA A 186 -21.44 12.25 4.56
C ALA A 186 -21.93 10.79 4.41
N GLY A 187 -21.34 9.83 5.13
CA GLY A 187 -21.61 8.40 5.00
C GLY A 187 -21.14 7.79 3.68
N MET A 188 -21.63 6.59 3.40
CA MET A 188 -21.34 5.81 2.19
C MET A 188 -22.64 5.50 1.44
N LYS A 189 -22.67 5.66 0.12
CA LYS A 189 -23.84 5.30 -0.71
C LYS A 189 -23.70 3.88 -1.24
N VAL A 190 -24.63 2.99 -0.88
CA VAL A 190 -24.70 1.60 -1.37
C VAL A 190 -26.07 1.39 -2.01
N ARG A 191 -26.10 1.04 -3.30
CA ARG A 191 -27.34 0.78 -4.07
C ARG A 191 -28.43 1.86 -3.90
N GLY A 192 -28.03 3.13 -3.87
CA GLY A 192 -28.97 4.25 -3.70
C GLY A 192 -29.17 4.71 -2.25
N PHE A 193 -28.86 3.86 -1.27
CA PHE A 193 -29.03 4.14 0.15
C PHE A 193 -27.78 4.76 0.78
N ARG A 194 -27.95 5.74 1.67
CA ARG A 194 -26.84 6.38 2.39
C ARG A 194 -26.70 5.75 3.78
N LEU A 195 -25.62 5.01 3.98
CA LEU A 195 -25.20 4.45 5.26
C LEU A 195 -24.40 5.50 6.03
N THR A 196 -24.92 5.97 7.15
CA THR A 196 -24.23 6.88 8.07
C THR A 196 -23.74 6.12 9.31
N VAL A 197 -22.86 6.77 10.07
CA VAL A 197 -22.39 6.26 11.36
C VAL A 197 -23.55 5.98 12.30
N ASP A 198 -24.56 6.85 12.35
CA ASP A 198 -25.70 6.68 13.25
C ASP A 198 -26.56 5.47 12.90
N ILE A 199 -26.78 5.21 11.59
CA ILE A 199 -27.47 4.01 11.13
C ILE A 199 -26.69 2.76 11.60
N ILE A 200 -25.37 2.75 11.39
CA ILE A 200 -24.51 1.62 11.82
C ILE A 200 -24.61 1.42 13.34
N LYS A 201 -24.55 2.49 14.14
CA LYS A 201 -24.68 2.42 15.61
C LYS A 201 -26.02 1.82 16.02
N VAL A 202 -27.12 2.23 15.39
CA VAL A 202 -28.46 1.71 15.71
C VAL A 202 -28.53 0.20 15.46
N HIS A 203 -27.99 -0.27 14.33
CA HIS A 203 -27.98 -1.69 14.02
C HIS A 203 -27.09 -2.50 14.97
N LEU A 204 -25.89 -1.99 15.30
CA LEU A 204 -25.00 -2.66 16.26
C LEU A 204 -25.62 -2.72 17.67
N ARG A 205 -26.28 -1.65 18.14
CA ARG A 205 -26.97 -1.66 19.45
C ARG A 205 -28.12 -2.66 19.49
N ARG A 206 -28.82 -2.82 18.38
CA ARG A 206 -29.92 -3.78 18.27
C ARG A 206 -29.43 -5.22 18.34
N ASP A 207 -28.19 -5.47 17.93
CA ASP A 207 -27.52 -6.76 18.01
C ASP A 207 -26.69 -6.89 19.31
N ASP A 208 -27.13 -6.20 20.36
CA ASP A 208 -26.57 -6.25 21.72
C ASP A 208 -25.07 -5.91 21.87
N PHE A 209 -24.48 -5.19 20.91
CA PHE A 209 -23.13 -4.67 21.08
C PHE A 209 -23.09 -3.59 22.18
N VAL A 210 -22.17 -3.75 23.13
CA VAL A 210 -21.95 -2.79 24.23
C VAL A 210 -21.47 -1.44 23.67
N GLU A 211 -21.99 -0.33 24.21
CA GLU A 211 -21.69 1.03 23.72
C GLU A 211 -20.19 1.33 23.65
N GLN A 212 -19.41 0.87 24.63
CA GLN A 212 -17.95 1.05 24.64
C GLN A 212 -17.28 0.39 23.42
N THR A 213 -17.75 -0.78 22.99
CA THR A 213 -17.27 -1.50 21.81
C THR A 213 -17.62 -0.74 20.54
N ILE A 214 -18.85 -0.23 20.44
CA ILE A 214 -19.32 0.57 19.30
C ILE A 214 -18.48 1.85 19.17
N GLN A 215 -18.21 2.54 20.28
CA GLN A 215 -17.37 3.75 20.29
C GLN A 215 -15.93 3.43 19.89
N SER A 216 -15.38 2.30 20.32
CA SER A 216 -14.05 1.84 19.91
C SER A 216 -13.97 1.61 18.40
N PHE A 217 -14.93 0.86 17.84
CA PHE A 217 -15.02 0.58 16.40
C PHE A 217 -15.11 1.84 15.55
N LEU A 218 -15.83 2.85 16.03
CA LEU A 218 -16.14 4.09 15.31
C LEU A 218 -15.24 5.26 15.72
N SER A 219 -14.19 5.01 16.51
CA SER A 219 -13.25 6.06 16.93
C SER A 219 -12.42 6.58 15.74
N PRO A 220 -12.50 7.90 15.43
CA PRO A 220 -11.83 8.48 14.27
C PRO A 220 -10.33 8.72 14.50
N ASN A 221 -9.85 8.59 15.74
CA ASN A 221 -8.46 8.87 16.10
C ASN A 221 -7.50 7.74 15.71
N ASP A 222 -8.03 6.56 15.38
CA ASP A 222 -7.21 5.38 15.07
C ASP A 222 -7.44 4.85 13.65
N LYS A 223 -7.15 5.70 12.64
CA LYS A 223 -7.39 5.38 11.21
C LYS A 223 -6.43 4.33 10.64
N GLN A 224 -5.39 3.95 11.39
CA GLN A 224 -4.37 2.99 10.95
C GLN A 224 -4.53 1.60 11.58
N ASP A 225 -5.41 1.43 12.57
CA ASP A 225 -5.68 0.13 13.17
C ASP A 225 -6.52 -0.77 12.22
N ILE A 226 -5.87 -1.84 11.77
CA ILE A 226 -6.47 -2.87 10.90
C ILE A 226 -7.41 -3.79 11.68
N LEU A 227 -7.12 -4.07 12.96
CA LEU A 227 -7.96 -4.92 13.81
C LEU A 227 -9.29 -4.25 14.10
N LEU A 228 -9.31 -2.94 14.38
CA LEU A 228 -10.56 -2.18 14.53
C LEU A 228 -11.35 -2.13 13.23
N ALA A 229 -10.68 -1.94 12.09
CA ALA A 229 -11.32 -1.96 10.79
C ALA A 229 -11.97 -3.31 10.49
N PHE A 230 -11.24 -4.41 10.72
CA PHE A 230 -11.77 -5.75 10.52
C PHE A 230 -12.90 -6.07 11.49
N SER A 231 -12.76 -5.71 12.78
CA SER A 231 -13.78 -5.96 13.79
C SER A 231 -15.09 -5.24 13.48
N LEU A 232 -15.05 -3.98 13.04
CA LEU A 232 -16.24 -3.25 12.63
C LEU A 232 -16.91 -3.90 11.41
N LEU A 233 -16.15 -4.20 10.37
CA LEU A 233 -16.72 -4.79 9.15
C LEU A 233 -17.26 -6.20 9.40
N LYS A 234 -16.60 -6.98 10.27
CA LYS A 234 -17.09 -8.28 10.72
C LYS A 234 -18.40 -8.13 11.50
N ALA A 235 -18.47 -7.20 12.45
CA ALA A 235 -19.70 -6.94 13.20
C ALA A 235 -20.85 -6.54 12.28
N ILE A 236 -20.60 -5.70 11.27
CA ILE A 236 -21.60 -5.34 10.25
C ILE A 236 -22.02 -6.56 9.41
N TRP A 237 -21.08 -7.42 9.04
CA TRP A 237 -21.32 -8.63 8.26
C TRP A 237 -22.14 -9.68 9.02
N GLU A 238 -21.92 -9.78 10.33
CA GLU A 238 -22.62 -10.73 11.21
C GLU A 238 -24.00 -10.24 11.68
N LEU A 239 -24.38 -8.99 11.35
CA LEU A 239 -25.72 -8.49 11.64
C LEU A 239 -26.78 -9.43 11.05
N PRO A 240 -27.86 -9.72 11.79
CA PRO A 240 -28.92 -10.58 11.31
C PRO A 240 -29.61 -9.97 10.09
N ASP A 241 -30.19 -10.84 9.27
CA ASP A 241 -30.99 -10.42 8.12
C ASP A 241 -32.09 -9.44 8.55
N ALA A 242 -32.35 -8.47 7.67
CA ALA A 242 -33.38 -7.48 7.91
C ALA A 242 -34.76 -8.17 7.95
N PRO A 243 -35.63 -7.86 8.93
CA PRO A 243 -36.98 -8.43 8.97
C PRO A 243 -37.74 -8.18 7.66
N ILE A 244 -38.61 -9.12 7.26
CA ILE A 244 -39.33 -9.12 5.96
C ILE A 244 -40.07 -7.80 5.67
N ASN A 245 -40.50 -7.07 6.69
CA ASN A 245 -41.24 -5.81 6.57
C ASN A 245 -40.41 -4.57 6.92
N SER A 246 -39.08 -4.70 6.99
CA SER A 246 -38.21 -3.57 7.32
C SER A 246 -37.95 -2.71 6.09
N THR A 247 -38.07 -1.39 6.26
CA THR A 247 -37.56 -0.44 5.26
C THR A 247 -36.03 -0.35 5.38
N PRO A 248 -35.27 -0.07 4.29
CA PRO A 248 -33.83 0.17 4.36
C PRO A 248 -33.43 1.27 5.37
N THR A 249 -34.37 2.17 5.67
CA THR A 249 -34.29 3.28 6.63
C THR A 249 -34.96 2.96 7.96
N PHE A 250 -34.93 1.73 8.46
CA PHE A 250 -35.75 1.28 9.61
C PHE A 250 -35.68 2.19 10.85
N PHE A 251 -34.67 3.06 10.95
CA PHE A 251 -34.72 4.28 11.76
C PHE A 251 -34.28 5.50 10.94
N ARG A 252 -35.23 6.34 10.51
CA ARG A 252 -34.96 7.77 10.31
C ARG A 252 -35.06 8.40 11.70
N ALA A 253 -33.91 8.61 12.34
CA ALA A 253 -33.81 9.59 13.43
C ALA A 253 -33.83 10.99 12.81
#